data_AF-A0A925NC86-F1
#
_entry.id   AF-A0A925NC86-F1
#
_cell.length_a   1.000
_cell.length_b   1.000
_cell.length_c   1.000
_cell.angle_alpha   90.00
_cell.angle_beta   90.00
_cell.angle_gamma   90.00
#
_symmetry.space_group_name_H-M   'P 1'
#
loop_
_entity.id
_entity.type
_entity.pdbx_description
1 polymer ?
#
loop_
_entity_poly.entity_id
_entity_poly.type
_entity_poly.pdbx_seq_one_letter_code
_entity_poly.pdbx_strand_id
1 'polypeptide(L)'
;MNKWIKIFLGAILGLLLSAALAVAVVLRSLTPAAGDWTHTVRLGPWSREISVPAALQVASHPITLRLLEGRSFDTPYGTVHWQAVNAPNTWRAVCAPCTLRLGELGREPIRVSRVEVTVVPDMAMKLQGTFALGDAPQALQGRWSSRIEKNQLALNFSVVDEPVHRAFALFRHELPELERARVEGRLNLKAQWRLPSHEFTIKPRIDGLHVSGLGTEALLHAQPACGEAGDFGAWLPRAVIAAEDQRFHEHPGFDLGEIMSAWASNQRGGEALHGASTLSQQLAKLLYTGDNRSHGRKLRELLYAVELDRTLGKARVLNFYLAMAPWGDGQCGAHAAARHYLDKPVSELSPMEAVWLATLLHNPDRELAQLARGGQVNVERVVWVADQLRPVSRRERDALLKAAERWAPPRQALTSAMAVSASQAAAGR
;
A
#
# COMPACT_ATOMS: atom_id res chain seq x y z
N MET A 1 -52.49 16.81 -50.25
CA MET A 1 -51.22 16.45 -49.59
C MET A 1 -50.27 15.88 -50.63
N ASN A 2 -49.17 16.57 -50.91
CA ASN A 2 -48.23 16.30 -52.02
C ASN A 2 -47.66 14.86 -51.92
N LYS A 3 -47.53 14.13 -53.03
CA LYS A 3 -47.04 12.73 -53.06
C LYS A 3 -45.68 12.60 -52.36
N TRP A 4 -44.84 13.62 -52.49
CA TRP A 4 -43.56 13.77 -51.80
C TRP A 4 -43.67 13.88 -50.28
N ILE A 5 -44.70 14.55 -49.75
CA ILE A 5 -44.94 14.65 -48.30
C ILE A 5 -45.29 13.28 -47.72
N LYS A 6 -46.09 12.46 -48.43
CA LYS A 6 -46.43 11.10 -47.99
C LYS A 6 -45.21 10.18 -47.98
N ILE A 7 -44.35 10.28 -49.00
CA ILE A 7 -43.09 9.51 -49.07
C ILE A 7 -42.14 9.95 -47.95
N PHE A 8 -41.99 11.25 -47.73
CA PHE A 8 -41.16 11.81 -46.66
C PHE A 8 -41.65 11.42 -45.26
N LEU A 9 -42.95 11.53 -44.99
CA LEU A 9 -43.56 11.09 -43.73
C LEU A 9 -43.44 9.57 -43.53
N GLY A 10 -43.62 8.78 -44.59
CA GLY A 10 -43.42 7.33 -44.54
C GLY A 10 -41.97 6.95 -44.24
N ALA A 11 -40.99 7.67 -44.80
CA ALA A 11 -39.57 7.47 -44.51
C ALA A 11 -39.22 7.85 -43.06
N ILE A 12 -39.74 8.96 -42.55
CA ILE A 12 -39.56 9.37 -41.15
C ILE A 12 -40.19 8.34 -40.21
N LEU A 13 -41.42 7.90 -40.49
CA LEU A 13 -42.10 6.88 -39.68
C LEU A 13 -41.32 5.57 -39.65
N GLY A 14 -40.79 5.13 -40.81
CA GLY A 14 -39.93 3.95 -40.91
C GLY A 14 -38.65 4.08 -40.09
N LEU A 15 -37.99 5.24 -40.12
CA LEU A 15 -36.81 5.54 -39.28
C LEU A 15 -37.16 5.50 -37.79
N LEU A 16 -38.27 6.11 -37.38
CA LEU A 16 -38.71 6.12 -35.98
C LEU A 16 -39.06 4.72 -35.47
N LEU A 17 -39.75 3.91 -36.28
CA LEU A 17 -40.07 2.51 -35.94
C LEU A 17 -38.81 1.66 -35.82
N SER A 18 -37.84 1.86 -36.73
CA SER A 18 -36.55 1.16 -36.69
C SER A 18 -35.75 1.55 -35.44
N ALA A 19 -35.72 2.83 -35.10
CA ALA A 19 -35.08 3.33 -33.89
C ALA A 19 -35.78 2.79 -32.62
N ALA A 20 -37.12 2.78 -32.58
CA ALA A 20 -37.88 2.23 -31.47
C ALA A 20 -37.66 0.72 -31.30
N LEU A 21 -37.60 -0.03 -32.40
CA LEU A 21 -37.28 -1.46 -32.37
C LEU A 21 -35.84 -1.71 -31.88
N ALA A 22 -34.87 -0.93 -32.37
CA ALA A 22 -33.48 -1.03 -31.90
C ALA A 22 -33.38 -0.76 -30.40
N VAL A 23 -34.05 0.30 -29.90
CA VAL A 23 -34.14 0.60 -28.47
C VAL A 23 -34.81 -0.52 -27.70
N ALA A 24 -35.92 -1.09 -28.21
CA ALA A 24 -36.61 -2.21 -27.55
C ALA A 24 -35.73 -3.47 -27.47
N VAL A 25 -34.98 -3.78 -28.52
CA VAL A 25 -34.02 -4.90 -28.54
C VAL A 25 -32.90 -4.68 -27.52
N VAL A 26 -32.31 -3.48 -27.47
CA VAL A 26 -31.30 -3.14 -26.46
C VAL A 26 -31.89 -3.26 -25.05
N LEU A 27 -33.04 -2.63 -24.79
CA LEU A 27 -33.71 -2.70 -23.49
C LEU A 27 -34.11 -4.12 -23.09
N ARG A 28 -34.39 -5.00 -24.06
CA ARG A 28 -34.63 -6.42 -23.81
C ARG A 28 -33.34 -7.17 -23.52
N SER A 29 -32.25 -6.87 -24.21
CA SER A 29 -30.94 -7.48 -23.95
C SER A 29 -30.41 -7.17 -22.54
N LEU A 30 -30.82 -6.03 -21.96
CA LEU A 30 -30.44 -5.61 -20.62
C LEU A 30 -31.26 -6.27 -19.50
N THR A 31 -32.30 -7.07 -19.79
CA THR A 31 -33.10 -7.72 -18.75
C THR A 31 -32.25 -8.73 -17.97
N PRO A 32 -32.17 -8.65 -16.63
CA PRO A 32 -31.47 -9.62 -15.80
C PRO A 32 -31.94 -11.06 -16.02
N ALA A 33 -30.98 -11.99 -16.16
CA ALA A 33 -31.21 -13.41 -16.01
C ALA A 33 -30.97 -13.85 -14.55
N ALA A 34 -31.45 -15.05 -14.19
CA ALA A 34 -31.22 -15.59 -12.85
C ALA A 34 -29.71 -15.74 -12.56
N GLY A 35 -29.26 -15.14 -11.45
CA GLY A 35 -27.86 -15.14 -11.03
C GLY A 35 -26.99 -14.07 -11.69
N ASP A 36 -27.57 -13.16 -12.47
CA ASP A 36 -26.84 -12.02 -13.01
C ASP A 36 -26.45 -11.04 -11.90
N TRP A 37 -25.27 -10.44 -12.03
CA TRP A 37 -24.96 -9.21 -11.32
C TRP A 37 -25.83 -8.09 -11.90
N THR A 38 -26.68 -7.51 -11.05
CA THR A 38 -27.61 -6.45 -11.44
C THR A 38 -27.24 -5.09 -10.87
N HIS A 39 -27.69 -4.03 -11.55
CA HIS A 39 -27.62 -2.66 -11.07
C HIS A 39 -28.92 -1.92 -11.38
N THR A 40 -29.37 -1.08 -10.45
CA THR A 40 -30.59 -0.29 -10.62
C THR A 40 -30.25 1.06 -11.23
N VAL A 41 -30.64 1.28 -12.48
CA VAL A 41 -30.48 2.57 -13.15
C VAL A 41 -31.74 3.40 -12.93
N ARG A 42 -31.54 4.66 -12.50
CA ARG A 42 -32.61 5.65 -12.32
C ARG A 42 -32.44 6.78 -13.34
N LEU A 43 -33.46 6.99 -14.18
CA LEU A 43 -33.53 8.05 -15.18
C LEU A 43 -34.84 8.84 -14.98
N GLY A 44 -34.77 9.96 -14.26
CA GLY A 44 -35.95 10.71 -13.86
C GLY A 44 -36.90 9.86 -12.99
N PRO A 45 -38.20 9.73 -13.32
CA PRO A 45 -39.13 8.88 -12.58
C PRO A 45 -38.98 7.38 -12.88
N TRP A 46 -38.14 6.99 -13.84
CA TRP A 46 -37.98 5.59 -14.25
C TRP A 46 -36.86 4.94 -13.45
N SER A 47 -37.15 3.76 -12.87
CA SER A 47 -36.16 2.90 -12.22
C SER A 47 -36.25 1.52 -12.84
N ARG A 48 -35.12 0.97 -13.31
CA ARG A 48 -35.08 -0.37 -13.88
C ARG A 48 -33.80 -1.09 -13.47
N GLU A 49 -33.96 -2.35 -13.11
CA GLU A 49 -32.86 -3.26 -12.86
C GLU A 49 -32.32 -3.79 -14.21
N ILE A 50 -31.01 -3.70 -14.39
CA ILE A 50 -30.33 -4.16 -15.61
C ILE A 50 -29.23 -5.16 -15.27
N SER A 51 -29.00 -6.11 -16.19
CA SER A 51 -27.85 -7.01 -16.16
C SER A 51 -26.57 -6.22 -16.47
N VAL A 52 -25.63 -6.17 -15.53
CA VAL A 52 -24.35 -5.47 -15.73
C VAL A 52 -23.49 -6.16 -16.79
N PRO A 53 -23.35 -7.51 -16.82
CA PRO A 53 -22.68 -8.19 -17.93
C PRO A 53 -23.28 -7.84 -19.30
N ALA A 54 -24.60 -7.84 -19.44
CA ALA A 54 -25.25 -7.48 -20.69
C ALA A 54 -25.03 -6.01 -21.06
N ALA A 55 -25.08 -5.11 -20.07
CA ALA A 55 -24.78 -3.69 -20.27
C ALA A 55 -23.35 -3.47 -20.78
N LEU A 56 -22.37 -4.17 -20.20
CA LEU A 56 -20.98 -4.14 -20.65
C LEU A 56 -20.83 -4.69 -22.07
N GLN A 57 -21.55 -5.75 -22.42
CA GLN A 57 -21.58 -6.29 -23.78
C GLN A 57 -22.12 -5.28 -24.79
N VAL A 58 -23.23 -4.61 -24.47
CA VAL A 58 -23.79 -3.54 -25.33
C VAL A 58 -22.83 -2.35 -25.43
N ALA A 59 -22.26 -1.92 -24.31
CA ALA A 59 -21.35 -0.77 -24.24
C ALA A 59 -20.05 -0.99 -25.02
N SER A 60 -19.55 -2.23 -25.06
CA SER A 60 -18.31 -2.60 -25.74
C SER A 60 -18.50 -3.04 -27.20
N HIS A 61 -19.73 -3.04 -27.72
CA HIS A 61 -19.99 -3.38 -29.10
C HIS A 61 -19.35 -2.34 -30.05
N PRO A 62 -18.74 -2.74 -31.19
CA PRO A 62 -18.05 -1.81 -32.10
C PRO A 62 -18.90 -0.63 -32.57
N ILE A 63 -20.19 -0.84 -32.81
CA ILE A 63 -21.13 0.24 -33.17
C ILE A 63 -21.27 1.24 -32.03
N THR A 64 -21.46 0.75 -30.79
CA THR A 64 -21.59 1.61 -29.60
C THR A 64 -20.32 2.41 -29.37
N LEU A 65 -19.15 1.77 -29.45
CA LEU A 65 -17.87 2.44 -29.26
C LEU A 65 -17.59 3.49 -30.35
N ARG A 66 -18.03 3.29 -31.61
CA ARG A 66 -17.99 4.34 -32.65
C ARG A 66 -18.84 5.55 -32.30
N LEU A 67 -20.01 5.35 -31.66
CA LEU A 67 -20.85 6.47 -31.22
C LEU A 67 -20.20 7.28 -30.10
N LEU A 68 -19.26 6.70 -29.35
CA LEU A 68 -18.53 7.39 -28.29
C LEU A 68 -17.37 8.24 -28.82
N GLU A 69 -16.96 8.09 -30.09
CA GLU A 69 -15.86 8.84 -30.66
C GLU A 69 -16.06 10.36 -30.53
N GLY A 70 -15.08 11.06 -29.96
CA GLY A 70 -15.12 12.50 -29.73
C GLY A 70 -16.00 12.93 -28.55
N ARG A 71 -16.65 11.99 -27.84
CA ARG A 71 -17.49 12.30 -26.68
C ARG A 71 -16.69 12.36 -25.39
N SER A 72 -17.20 13.14 -24.46
CA SER A 72 -16.65 13.32 -23.12
C SER A 72 -17.72 13.03 -22.08
N PHE A 73 -17.35 12.36 -21.00
CA PHE A 73 -18.27 12.01 -19.92
C PHE A 73 -17.62 12.32 -18.58
N ASP A 74 -18.36 13.01 -17.71
CA ASP A 74 -17.90 13.24 -16.34
C ASP A 74 -18.07 11.98 -15.52
N THR A 75 -16.99 11.60 -14.83
CA THR A 75 -16.96 10.44 -13.93
C THR A 75 -16.50 10.87 -12.54
N PRO A 76 -16.71 10.06 -11.49
CA PRO A 76 -16.17 10.33 -10.17
C PRO A 76 -14.63 10.47 -10.11
N TYR A 77 -13.94 10.04 -11.16
CA TYR A 77 -12.48 10.06 -11.29
C TYR A 77 -11.97 11.25 -12.13
N GLY A 78 -12.84 11.96 -12.83
CA GLY A 78 -12.51 13.03 -13.78
C GLY A 78 -13.27 12.89 -15.09
N THR A 79 -13.13 13.88 -15.98
CA THR A 79 -13.75 13.84 -17.31
C THR A 79 -12.99 12.86 -18.20
N VAL A 80 -13.70 11.88 -18.76
CA VAL A 80 -13.16 10.86 -19.67
C VAL A 80 -13.50 11.25 -21.10
N HIS A 81 -12.46 11.47 -21.91
CA HIS A 81 -12.54 11.76 -23.33
C HIS A 81 -12.29 10.50 -24.16
N TRP A 82 -13.22 10.17 -25.04
CA TRP A 82 -13.11 9.05 -25.97
C TRP A 82 -12.54 9.51 -27.31
N GLN A 83 -11.44 8.89 -27.72
CA GLN A 83 -10.69 9.23 -28.92
C GLN A 83 -10.60 8.01 -29.83
N ALA A 84 -10.76 8.23 -31.14
CA ALA A 84 -10.35 7.23 -32.11
C ALA A 84 -8.83 7.05 -32.09
N VAL A 85 -8.40 5.84 -32.40
CA VAL A 85 -6.99 5.49 -32.55
C VAL A 85 -6.79 5.01 -33.98
N ASN A 86 -5.61 5.26 -34.55
CA ASN A 86 -5.24 4.75 -35.88
C ASN A 86 -4.91 3.25 -35.82
N ALA A 87 -5.83 2.45 -35.28
CA ALA A 87 -5.77 1.00 -35.20
C ALA A 87 -7.21 0.45 -35.34
N PRO A 88 -7.44 -0.58 -36.16
CA PRO A 88 -8.78 -1.12 -36.36
C PRO A 88 -9.37 -1.64 -35.05
N ASN A 89 -10.64 -1.33 -34.81
CA ASN A 89 -11.40 -1.76 -33.62
C ASN A 89 -10.69 -1.49 -32.29
N THR A 90 -9.97 -0.38 -32.20
CA THR A 90 -9.31 0.08 -30.99
C THR A 90 -9.84 1.45 -30.62
N TRP A 91 -10.20 1.64 -29.37
CA TRP A 91 -10.66 2.91 -28.82
C TRP A 91 -9.76 3.34 -27.70
N ARG A 92 -9.64 4.65 -27.48
CA ARG A 92 -8.84 5.22 -26.40
C ARG A 92 -9.72 6.08 -25.51
N ALA A 93 -9.70 5.80 -24.22
CA ALA A 93 -10.28 6.65 -23.19
C ALA A 93 -9.15 7.40 -22.47
N VAL A 94 -9.29 8.71 -22.32
CA VAL A 94 -8.30 9.58 -21.66
C VAL A 94 -8.97 10.37 -20.54
N CYS A 95 -8.40 10.30 -19.34
CA CYS A 95 -8.79 11.09 -18.18
C CYS A 95 -7.60 11.98 -17.76
N ALA A 96 -7.74 13.31 -17.81
CA ALA A 96 -6.65 14.23 -17.49
C ALA A 96 -7.19 15.60 -17.00
N PRO A 97 -6.95 16.01 -15.73
CA PRO A 97 -6.36 15.21 -14.65
C PRO A 97 -7.33 14.11 -14.19
N CYS A 98 -6.77 13.04 -13.61
CA CYS A 98 -7.53 11.92 -13.08
C CYS A 98 -7.28 11.73 -11.58
N THR A 99 -8.31 11.34 -10.86
CA THR A 99 -8.27 11.11 -9.41
C THR A 99 -8.71 9.69 -9.13
N LEU A 100 -7.80 8.83 -8.69
CA LEU A 100 -8.06 7.42 -8.39
C LEU A 100 -8.35 7.25 -6.89
N ARG A 101 -9.54 6.75 -6.56
CA ARG A 101 -9.92 6.37 -5.19
C ARG A 101 -9.84 4.86 -5.07
N LEU A 102 -8.70 4.37 -4.60
CA LEU A 102 -8.48 2.95 -4.32
C LEU A 102 -8.56 2.80 -2.81
N GLY A 103 -9.74 2.44 -2.30
CA GLY A 103 -9.99 2.33 -0.85
C GLY A 103 -9.06 1.34 -0.16
N GLU A 104 -8.50 0.42 -0.93
CA GLU A 104 -7.54 -0.62 -0.55
C GLU A 104 -6.10 -0.09 -0.44
N LEU A 105 -5.80 1.06 -1.07
CA LEU A 105 -4.51 1.75 -0.93
C LEU A 105 -4.56 2.88 0.10
N GLY A 106 -5.75 3.27 0.57
CA GLY A 106 -5.97 4.19 1.67
C GLY A 106 -7.11 5.19 1.44
N ARG A 107 -7.17 6.22 2.29
CA ARG A 107 -8.27 7.22 2.29
C ARG A 107 -8.00 8.42 1.39
N GLU A 108 -6.74 8.72 1.11
CA GLU A 108 -6.37 9.85 0.26
C GLU A 108 -6.45 9.44 -1.22
N PRO A 109 -7.09 10.25 -2.07
CA PRO A 109 -7.17 9.95 -3.49
C PRO A 109 -5.81 10.17 -4.18
N ILE A 110 -5.41 9.23 -5.02
CA ILE A 110 -4.19 9.36 -5.84
C ILE A 110 -4.50 10.24 -7.04
N ARG A 111 -3.80 11.36 -7.17
CA ARG A 111 -3.93 12.27 -8.32
C ARG A 111 -2.92 11.90 -9.39
N VAL A 112 -3.40 11.57 -10.58
CA VAL A 112 -2.59 11.25 -11.75
C VAL A 112 -2.86 12.32 -12.80
N SER A 113 -1.80 12.89 -13.39
CA SER A 113 -1.93 13.93 -14.41
C SER A 113 -2.69 13.46 -15.65
N ARG A 114 -2.53 12.19 -16.00
CA ARG A 114 -3.17 11.57 -17.16
C ARG A 114 -3.34 10.06 -16.94
N VAL A 115 -4.52 9.53 -17.27
CA VAL A 115 -4.77 8.10 -17.39
C VAL A 115 -5.28 7.84 -18.80
N GLU A 116 -4.59 6.98 -19.53
CA GLU A 116 -5.01 6.53 -20.85
C GLU A 116 -5.28 5.03 -20.80
N VAL A 117 -6.40 4.60 -21.36
CA VAL A 117 -6.77 3.20 -21.48
C VAL A 117 -7.21 2.93 -22.91
N THR A 118 -6.60 1.95 -23.57
CA THR A 118 -7.10 1.45 -24.85
C THR A 118 -8.05 0.29 -24.63
N VAL A 119 -9.08 0.19 -25.45
CA VAL A 119 -10.09 -0.86 -25.43
C VAL A 119 -10.12 -1.52 -26.81
N VAL A 120 -9.85 -2.81 -26.82
CA VAL A 120 -9.90 -3.70 -27.98
C VAL A 120 -10.86 -4.83 -27.64
N PRO A 121 -12.07 -4.84 -28.23
CA PRO A 121 -12.99 -5.96 -28.14
C PRO A 121 -12.46 -7.15 -28.93
N ASP A 122 -12.52 -8.35 -28.35
CA ASP A 122 -12.25 -9.62 -29.02
C ASP A 122 -13.55 -10.28 -29.52
N MET A 123 -13.44 -11.21 -30.47
CA MET A 123 -14.55 -11.96 -31.08
C MET A 123 -15.40 -12.77 -30.08
N ALA A 124 -14.87 -13.02 -28.87
CA ALA A 124 -15.55 -13.72 -27.78
C ALA A 124 -16.11 -12.78 -26.67
N MET A 125 -16.32 -11.50 -26.96
CA MET A 125 -16.82 -10.50 -25.98
C MET A 125 -15.91 -10.33 -24.75
N LYS A 126 -14.61 -10.61 -24.91
CA LYS A 126 -13.56 -10.24 -23.95
C LYS A 126 -13.05 -8.86 -24.31
N LEU A 127 -12.78 -8.03 -23.30
CA LEU A 127 -12.14 -6.74 -23.51
C LEU A 127 -10.69 -6.82 -23.08
N GLN A 128 -9.83 -6.19 -23.85
CA GLN A 128 -8.42 -6.09 -23.51
C GLN A 128 -7.84 -4.80 -24.05
N GLY A 129 -6.63 -4.47 -23.63
CA GLY A 129 -5.91 -3.36 -24.20
C GLY A 129 -4.69 -3.02 -23.38
N THR A 130 -4.27 -1.78 -23.52
CA THR A 130 -3.16 -1.17 -22.80
C THR A 130 -3.66 -0.08 -21.88
N PHE A 131 -2.87 0.26 -20.88
CA PHE A 131 -3.07 1.45 -20.09
C PHE A 131 -1.74 2.20 -19.95
N ALA A 132 -1.83 3.51 -19.75
CA ALA A 132 -0.72 4.37 -19.38
C ALA A 132 -1.16 5.31 -18.25
N LEU A 133 -0.33 5.42 -17.23
CA LEU A 133 -0.54 6.30 -16.06
C LEU A 133 0.58 7.34 -16.02
N GLY A 134 0.20 8.62 -15.99
CA GLY A 134 1.11 9.77 -16.07
C GLY A 134 1.37 10.24 -17.50
N ASP A 135 2.22 11.25 -17.62
CA ASP A 135 2.55 11.88 -18.91
C ASP A 135 3.71 11.21 -19.63
N ALA A 136 3.61 11.11 -20.96
CA ALA A 136 4.70 10.67 -21.80
C ALA A 136 5.90 11.63 -21.71
N PRO A 137 7.15 11.15 -21.82
CA PRO A 137 7.56 9.76 -22.04
C PRO A 137 7.70 8.92 -20.75
N GLN A 138 7.33 9.49 -19.59
CA GLN A 138 7.55 8.87 -18.27
C GLN A 138 6.33 8.10 -17.73
N ALA A 139 5.29 7.93 -18.56
CA ALA A 139 4.09 7.22 -18.18
C ALA A 139 4.39 5.75 -17.88
N LEU A 140 3.88 5.25 -16.75
CA LEU A 140 3.88 3.83 -16.42
C LEU A 140 2.91 3.12 -17.35
N GLN A 141 3.38 2.10 -18.06
CA GLN A 141 2.58 1.40 -19.07
C GLN A 141 2.29 -0.04 -18.67
N GLY A 142 1.18 -0.55 -19.17
CA GLY A 142 0.81 -1.94 -18.95
C GLY A 142 -0.29 -2.41 -19.87
N ARG A 143 -0.73 -3.64 -19.64
CA ARG A 143 -1.83 -4.29 -20.34
C ARG A 143 -2.94 -4.65 -19.38
N TRP A 144 -4.17 -4.64 -19.87
CA TRP A 144 -5.31 -5.10 -19.11
C TRP A 144 -6.19 -6.04 -19.95
N SER A 145 -6.97 -6.86 -19.26
CA SER A 145 -7.96 -7.74 -19.86
C SER A 145 -9.14 -7.96 -18.92
N SER A 146 -10.30 -8.29 -19.46
CA SER A 146 -11.48 -8.63 -18.69
C SER A 146 -11.88 -10.09 -18.86
N ARG A 147 -12.48 -10.64 -17.80
CA ARG A 147 -13.26 -11.87 -17.84
C ARG A 147 -14.64 -11.55 -17.28
N ILE A 148 -15.64 -11.63 -18.13
CA ILE A 148 -17.04 -11.36 -17.79
C ILE A 148 -17.72 -12.70 -17.54
N GLU A 149 -18.30 -12.86 -16.35
CA GLU A 149 -19.13 -14.00 -15.96
C GLU A 149 -20.52 -13.47 -15.52
N LYS A 150 -21.48 -14.37 -15.26
CA LYS A 150 -22.86 -13.95 -14.95
C LYS A 150 -22.95 -13.05 -13.71
N ASN A 151 -22.25 -13.42 -12.64
CA ASN A 151 -22.30 -12.74 -11.35
C ASN A 151 -21.05 -11.91 -11.04
N GLN A 152 -20.04 -11.91 -11.92
CA GLN A 152 -18.79 -11.21 -11.65
C GLN A 152 -18.09 -10.69 -12.90
N LEU A 153 -17.35 -9.61 -12.72
CA LEU A 153 -16.40 -9.08 -13.68
C LEU A 153 -15.01 -9.12 -13.04
N ALA A 154 -14.07 -9.85 -13.65
CA ALA A 154 -12.67 -9.84 -13.25
C ALA A 154 -11.84 -9.02 -14.25
N LEU A 155 -11.27 -7.92 -13.79
CA LEU A 155 -10.32 -7.10 -14.53
C LEU A 155 -8.90 -7.50 -14.12
N ASN A 156 -8.06 -7.88 -15.07
CA ASN A 156 -6.68 -8.25 -14.85
C ASN A 156 -5.78 -7.19 -15.45
N PHE A 157 -4.81 -6.70 -14.67
CA PHE A 157 -3.82 -5.72 -15.08
C PHE A 157 -2.43 -6.33 -14.96
N SER A 158 -1.55 -5.96 -15.89
CA SER A 158 -0.16 -6.39 -15.89
C SER A 158 0.76 -5.26 -16.30
N VAL A 159 1.81 -5.08 -15.53
CA VAL A 159 3.00 -4.30 -15.89
C VAL A 159 4.11 -5.31 -16.03
N VAL A 160 4.83 -5.28 -17.15
CA VAL A 160 5.90 -6.23 -17.42
C VAL A 160 7.14 -5.44 -17.72
N ASP A 161 8.16 -5.66 -16.89
CA ASP A 161 9.49 -5.12 -17.10
C ASP A 161 9.51 -3.59 -17.37
N GLU A 162 8.84 -2.81 -16.53
CA GLU A 162 8.85 -1.34 -16.62
C GLU A 162 9.90 -0.74 -15.68
N PRO A 163 10.56 0.38 -16.04
CA PRO A 163 11.42 1.09 -15.09
C PRO A 163 10.64 1.52 -13.85
N VAL A 164 11.13 1.17 -12.66
CA VAL A 164 10.38 1.39 -11.42
C VAL A 164 10.14 2.89 -11.13
N HIS A 165 11.03 3.79 -11.58
CA HIS A 165 10.86 5.24 -11.42
C HIS A 165 9.57 5.76 -12.05
N ARG A 166 9.03 5.11 -13.08
CA ARG A 166 7.75 5.51 -13.69
C ARG A 166 6.57 5.31 -12.74
N ALA A 167 6.62 4.28 -11.90
CA ALA A 167 5.61 4.08 -10.86
C ALA A 167 5.73 5.14 -9.75
N PHE A 168 6.95 5.46 -9.31
CA PHE A 168 7.17 6.55 -8.34
C PHE A 168 6.79 7.91 -8.92
N ALA A 169 6.97 8.12 -10.22
CA ALA A 169 6.64 9.37 -10.90
C ALA A 169 5.15 9.75 -10.81
N LEU A 170 4.27 8.78 -10.54
CA LEU A 170 2.83 9.00 -10.27
C LEU A 170 2.59 9.78 -8.98
N PHE A 171 3.54 9.74 -8.04
CA PHE A 171 3.47 10.37 -6.73
C PHE A 171 4.36 11.61 -6.63
N ARG A 172 4.83 12.18 -7.75
CA ARG A 172 5.73 13.36 -7.75
C ARG A 172 5.22 14.53 -6.93
N HIS A 173 3.91 14.76 -6.88
CA HIS A 173 3.32 15.82 -6.06
C HIS A 173 3.44 15.57 -4.55
N GLU A 174 3.58 14.31 -4.13
CA GLU A 174 3.73 13.90 -2.74
C GLU A 174 5.19 13.59 -2.37
N LEU A 175 6.07 13.52 -3.37
CA LEU A 175 7.48 13.12 -3.27
C LEU A 175 8.41 14.18 -3.88
N PRO A 176 8.66 15.30 -3.19
CA PRO A 176 9.62 16.29 -3.67
C PRO A 176 11.04 15.70 -3.83
N GLU A 177 11.36 14.63 -3.11
CA GLU A 177 12.61 13.88 -3.26
C GLU A 177 12.88 13.39 -4.68
N LEU A 178 11.85 13.11 -5.48
CA LEU A 178 12.02 12.60 -6.85
C LEU A 178 12.66 13.61 -7.80
N GLU A 179 12.76 14.89 -7.43
CA GLU A 179 13.48 15.89 -8.23
C GLU A 179 15.01 15.65 -8.22
N ARG A 180 15.52 15.04 -7.15
CA ARG A 180 16.96 14.79 -6.97
C ARG A 180 17.30 13.30 -6.93
N ALA A 181 16.37 12.47 -6.47
CA ALA A 181 16.58 11.04 -6.35
C ALA A 181 16.65 10.36 -7.71
N ARG A 182 17.62 9.47 -7.88
CA ARG A 182 17.68 8.51 -8.98
C ARG A 182 17.15 7.18 -8.49
N VAL A 183 16.04 6.75 -9.06
CA VAL A 183 15.38 5.48 -8.73
C VAL A 183 15.55 4.52 -9.92
N GLU A 184 16.26 3.43 -9.69
CA GLU A 184 16.55 2.41 -10.71
C GLU A 184 15.94 1.06 -10.31
N GLY A 185 15.82 0.16 -11.28
CA GLY A 185 15.20 -1.16 -11.11
C GLY A 185 14.06 -1.41 -12.08
N ARG A 186 13.54 -2.65 -12.06
CA ARG A 186 12.49 -3.13 -12.95
C ARG A 186 11.26 -3.56 -12.15
N LEU A 187 10.08 -3.14 -12.59
CA LEU A 187 8.80 -3.46 -12.01
C LEU A 187 8.07 -4.47 -12.89
N ASN A 188 7.67 -5.57 -12.25
CA ASN A 188 6.65 -6.46 -12.76
C ASN A 188 5.46 -6.41 -11.80
N LEU A 189 4.26 -6.22 -12.33
CA LEU A 189 3.05 -6.13 -11.53
C LEU A 189 1.99 -7.02 -12.15
N LYS A 190 1.30 -7.80 -11.34
CA LYS A 190 0.00 -8.38 -11.71
C LYS A 190 -1.02 -7.89 -10.71
N ALA A 191 -2.15 -7.39 -11.19
CA ALA A 191 -3.27 -7.04 -10.34
C ALA A 191 -4.56 -7.63 -10.90
N GLN A 192 -5.50 -7.96 -10.03
CA GLN A 192 -6.83 -8.40 -10.41
C GLN A 192 -7.86 -7.72 -9.52
N TRP A 193 -8.88 -7.15 -10.14
CA TRP A 193 -10.03 -6.55 -9.47
C TRP A 193 -11.29 -7.30 -9.84
N ARG A 194 -12.00 -7.83 -8.84
CA ARG A 194 -13.28 -8.50 -9.02
C ARG A 194 -14.42 -7.60 -8.56
N LEU A 195 -15.42 -7.48 -9.41
CA LEU A 195 -16.67 -6.75 -9.15
C LEU A 195 -17.83 -7.75 -9.22
N PRO A 196 -18.89 -7.59 -8.40
CA PRO A 196 -19.14 -6.49 -7.46
C PRO A 196 -18.53 -6.69 -6.06
N SER A 197 -17.78 -7.77 -5.81
CA SER A 197 -17.19 -8.03 -4.48
C SER A 197 -16.17 -6.98 -4.03
N HIS A 198 -15.68 -6.15 -4.96
CA HIS A 198 -14.59 -5.19 -4.75
C HIS A 198 -13.29 -5.86 -4.27
N GLU A 199 -13.13 -7.17 -4.50
CA GLU A 199 -11.89 -7.87 -4.16
C GLU A 199 -10.77 -7.42 -5.11
N PHE A 200 -9.81 -6.68 -4.58
CA PHE A 200 -8.59 -6.30 -5.29
C PHE A 200 -7.44 -7.17 -4.82
N THR A 201 -6.64 -7.70 -5.76
CA THR A 201 -5.39 -8.43 -5.50
C THR A 201 -4.26 -7.80 -6.29
N ILE A 202 -3.09 -7.64 -5.66
CA ILE A 202 -1.91 -7.06 -6.27
C ILE A 202 -0.67 -7.89 -5.93
N LYS A 203 0.17 -8.15 -6.92
CA LYS A 203 1.40 -8.95 -6.82
C LYS A 203 2.54 -8.21 -7.53
N PRO A 204 3.17 -7.24 -6.86
CA PRO A 204 4.36 -6.58 -7.37
C PRO A 204 5.58 -7.50 -7.22
N ARG A 205 6.52 -7.36 -8.15
CA ARG A 205 7.89 -7.85 -8.06
C ARG A 205 8.78 -6.73 -8.54
N ILE A 206 9.76 -6.38 -7.73
CA ILE A 206 10.73 -5.34 -8.05
C ILE A 206 12.10 -5.98 -8.07
N ASP A 207 12.76 -5.93 -9.24
CA ASP A 207 14.09 -6.49 -9.43
C ASP A 207 15.10 -5.34 -9.46
N GLY A 208 16.11 -5.40 -8.58
CA GLY A 208 17.22 -4.44 -8.55
C GLY A 208 16.81 -3.01 -8.17
N LEU A 209 15.88 -2.84 -7.21
CA LEU A 209 15.53 -1.50 -6.72
C LEU A 209 16.76 -0.81 -6.14
N HIS A 210 17.10 0.34 -6.68
CA HIS A 210 18.20 1.17 -6.20
C HIS A 210 17.74 2.61 -6.10
N VAL A 211 18.12 3.27 -5.02
CA VAL A 211 17.85 4.70 -4.80
C VAL A 211 19.17 5.37 -4.46
N SER A 212 19.41 6.54 -5.06
CA SER A 212 20.56 7.40 -4.77
C SER A 212 20.20 8.88 -4.94
N GLY A 213 21.00 9.77 -4.35
CA GLY A 213 20.84 11.22 -4.50
C GLY A 213 19.97 11.87 -3.40
N LEU A 214 19.57 11.12 -2.37
CA LEU A 214 18.88 11.66 -1.21
C LEU A 214 19.82 12.23 -0.14
N GLY A 215 21.12 11.99 -0.24
CA GLY A 215 22.13 12.60 0.64
C GLY A 215 22.44 11.76 1.88
N THR A 216 22.16 10.46 1.85
CA THR A 216 22.38 9.58 3.01
C THR A 216 23.86 9.33 3.30
N GLU A 217 24.76 9.63 2.36
CA GLU A 217 26.21 9.56 2.51
C GLU A 217 26.74 10.46 3.64
N ALA A 218 26.02 11.53 3.97
CA ALA A 218 26.34 12.38 5.11
C ALA A 218 26.37 11.60 6.44
N LEU A 219 25.67 10.47 6.53
CA LEU A 219 25.58 9.65 7.75
C LEU A 219 26.72 8.63 7.91
N LEU A 220 27.56 8.45 6.89
CA LEU A 220 28.71 7.54 6.98
C LEU A 220 29.64 7.90 8.15
N HIS A 221 29.83 9.20 8.37
CA HIS A 221 30.69 9.74 9.42
C HIS A 221 29.95 10.56 10.47
N ALA A 222 28.63 10.70 10.35
CA ALA A 222 27.83 11.42 11.33
C ALA A 222 27.75 10.67 12.66
N GLN A 223 27.43 11.41 13.71
CA GLN A 223 26.95 10.83 14.97
C GLN A 223 25.42 10.89 15.01
N PRO A 224 24.78 9.98 15.77
CA PRO A 224 23.35 10.06 16.06
C PRO A 224 22.96 11.44 16.63
N ALA A 225 21.76 11.91 16.28
CA ALA A 225 21.26 13.20 16.78
C ALA A 225 20.98 13.18 18.30
N CYS A 226 20.65 12.01 18.84
CA CYS A 226 20.56 11.73 20.26
C CYS A 226 21.02 10.30 20.56
N GLY A 227 21.28 10.02 21.84
CA GLY A 227 21.88 8.76 22.29
C GLY A 227 23.34 8.59 21.86
N GLU A 228 23.88 7.41 22.12
CA GLU A 228 25.27 7.06 21.78
C GLU A 228 25.29 5.90 20.80
N ALA A 229 26.00 6.07 19.68
CA ALA A 229 26.36 4.97 18.80
C ALA A 229 27.53 4.21 19.42
N GLY A 230 27.48 2.88 19.44
CA GLY A 230 28.59 2.12 20.01
C GLY A 230 28.27 0.64 20.18
N ASP A 231 28.78 0.09 21.27
CA ASP A 231 28.56 -1.29 21.67
C ASP A 231 27.19 -1.46 22.34
N PHE A 232 26.29 -2.15 21.65
CA PHE A 232 24.96 -2.51 22.15
C PHE A 232 24.91 -3.95 22.70
N GLY A 233 26.06 -4.58 22.94
CA GLY A 233 26.14 -5.96 23.41
C GLY A 233 25.68 -6.98 22.39
N ALA A 234 25.74 -8.26 22.79
CA ALA A 234 25.40 -9.37 21.91
C ALA A 234 23.88 -9.61 21.79
N TRP A 235 23.10 -9.25 22.81
CA TRP A 235 21.70 -9.67 22.93
C TRP A 235 20.69 -8.64 22.42
N LEU A 236 20.87 -7.36 22.72
CA LEU A 236 19.89 -6.35 22.36
C LEU A 236 19.71 -6.19 20.84
N PRO A 237 20.78 -6.11 20.00
CA PRO A 237 20.61 -6.04 18.56
C PRO A 237 19.82 -7.22 17.99
N ARG A 238 20.04 -8.44 18.52
CA ARG A 238 19.33 -9.65 18.12
C ARG A 238 17.86 -9.61 18.54
N ALA A 239 17.59 -9.13 19.75
CA ALA A 239 16.23 -9.01 20.26
C ALA A 239 15.43 -7.97 19.48
N VAL A 240 16.04 -6.83 19.11
CA VAL A 240 15.40 -5.81 18.27
C VAL A 240 15.13 -6.34 16.86
N ILE A 241 16.09 -7.02 16.23
CA ILE A 241 15.85 -7.69 14.94
C ILE A 241 14.70 -8.70 15.07
N ALA A 242 14.69 -9.55 16.10
CA ALA A 242 13.63 -10.53 16.31
C ALA A 242 12.25 -9.89 16.54
N ALA A 243 12.21 -8.74 17.21
CA ALA A 243 10.99 -8.02 17.55
C ALA A 243 10.41 -7.24 16.36
N GLU A 244 11.26 -6.52 15.63
CA GLU A 244 10.85 -5.50 14.65
C GLU A 244 11.04 -5.94 13.20
N ASP A 245 12.05 -6.77 12.91
CA ASP A 245 12.47 -7.05 11.53
C ASP A 245 13.27 -8.35 11.41
N GLN A 246 12.60 -9.50 11.48
CA GLN A 246 13.26 -10.81 11.51
C GLN A 246 14.10 -11.11 10.27
N ARG A 247 13.75 -10.48 9.15
CA ARG A 247 14.41 -10.63 7.86
C ARG A 247 15.35 -9.46 7.56
N PHE A 248 15.75 -8.69 8.58
CA PHE A 248 16.57 -7.50 8.45
C PHE A 248 17.78 -7.69 7.54
N HIS A 249 18.46 -8.84 7.62
CA HIS A 249 19.66 -9.12 6.83
C HIS A 249 19.38 -9.58 5.39
N GLU A 250 18.14 -9.90 5.04
CA GLU A 250 17.77 -10.50 3.76
C GLU A 250 17.27 -9.49 2.72
N HIS A 251 16.75 -8.34 3.17
CA HIS A 251 16.08 -7.38 2.30
C HIS A 251 16.90 -6.09 2.11
N PRO A 252 16.72 -5.32 1.02
CA PRO A 252 17.51 -4.11 0.73
C PRO A 252 16.86 -2.85 1.34
N GLY A 253 16.59 -2.88 2.64
CA GLY A 253 15.94 -1.79 3.38
C GLY A 253 14.40 -1.79 3.36
N PHE A 254 13.76 -2.66 2.57
CA PHE A 254 12.30 -2.84 2.60
C PHE A 254 11.94 -4.31 2.36
N ASP A 255 10.89 -4.81 3.01
CA ASP A 255 10.42 -6.18 2.80
C ASP A 255 9.09 -6.18 2.03
N LEU A 256 9.17 -6.47 0.72
CA LEU A 256 8.00 -6.51 -0.14
C LEU A 256 7.02 -7.64 0.25
N GLY A 257 7.53 -8.76 0.77
CA GLY A 257 6.70 -9.88 1.22
C GLY A 257 5.84 -9.47 2.40
N GLU A 258 6.43 -8.80 3.37
CA GLU A 258 5.74 -8.23 4.54
C GLU A 258 4.72 -7.16 4.18
N ILE A 259 5.08 -6.24 3.28
CA ILE A 259 4.15 -5.22 2.78
C ILE A 259 2.93 -5.89 2.10
N MET A 260 3.15 -6.94 1.30
CA MET A 260 2.06 -7.66 0.64
C MET A 260 1.23 -8.50 1.62
N SER A 261 1.86 -9.10 2.63
CA SER A 261 1.17 -9.85 3.70
C SER A 261 0.25 -8.93 4.51
N ALA A 262 0.75 -7.78 4.95
CA ALA A 262 -0.05 -6.80 5.68
C ALA A 262 -1.18 -6.22 4.83
N TRP A 263 -0.91 -5.92 3.56
CA TRP A 263 -1.94 -5.47 2.62
C TRP A 263 -3.04 -6.53 2.45
N ALA A 264 -2.69 -7.81 2.31
CA ALA A 264 -3.67 -8.89 2.19
C ALA A 264 -4.47 -9.14 3.49
N SER A 265 -3.88 -8.92 4.67
CA SER A 265 -4.58 -9.02 5.96
C SER A 265 -5.61 -7.90 6.13
N ASN A 266 -5.20 -6.66 5.82
CA ASN A 266 -6.08 -5.48 5.90
C ASN A 266 -7.32 -5.63 5.01
N GLN A 267 -7.16 -6.20 3.81
CA GLN A 267 -8.26 -6.48 2.88
C GLN A 267 -9.31 -7.45 3.47
N ARG A 268 -8.92 -8.33 4.38
CA ARG A 268 -9.83 -9.30 5.03
C ARG A 268 -10.45 -8.76 6.32
N GLY A 269 -10.19 -7.49 6.66
CA GLY A 269 -10.61 -6.88 7.93
C GLY A 269 -9.88 -7.45 9.15
N GLY A 270 -8.75 -8.13 8.95
CA GLY A 270 -7.91 -8.64 10.03
C GLY A 270 -6.91 -7.59 10.51
N GLU A 271 -6.47 -7.71 11.75
CA GLU A 271 -5.27 -7.01 12.22
C GLU A 271 -4.02 -7.72 11.66
N ALA A 272 -3.04 -6.96 11.17
CA ALA A 272 -1.75 -7.54 10.82
C ALA A 272 -1.05 -8.03 12.10
N LEU A 273 -0.56 -9.27 12.09
CA LEU A 273 0.13 -9.89 13.23
C LEU A 273 1.44 -9.18 13.62
N HIS A 274 2.03 -8.44 12.68
CA HIS A 274 3.26 -7.65 12.86
C HIS A 274 3.26 -6.45 11.90
N GLY A 275 4.05 -5.42 12.23
CA GLY A 275 4.21 -4.24 11.39
C GLY A 275 5.02 -4.56 10.13
N ALA A 276 4.53 -4.14 8.95
CA ALA A 276 5.23 -4.34 7.68
C ALA A 276 6.45 -3.39 7.47
N SER A 277 6.95 -2.75 8.53
CA SER A 277 8.00 -1.74 8.42
C SER A 277 9.34 -2.32 8.89
N THR A 278 10.36 -2.23 8.05
CA THR A 278 11.72 -2.68 8.37
C THR A 278 12.43 -1.72 9.32
N LEU A 279 13.53 -2.14 9.93
CA LEU A 279 14.38 -1.25 10.75
C LEU A 279 14.94 -0.08 9.93
N SER A 280 15.28 -0.30 8.65
CA SER A 280 15.74 0.76 7.74
C SER A 280 14.64 1.80 7.48
N GLN A 281 13.38 1.34 7.36
CA GLN A 281 12.20 2.21 7.25
C GLN A 281 11.93 2.97 8.54
N GLN A 282 12.04 2.34 9.69
CA GLN A 282 11.88 3.01 10.97
C GLN A 282 13.00 4.06 11.20
N LEU A 283 14.23 3.77 10.81
CA LEU A 283 15.33 4.75 10.83
C LEU A 283 15.07 5.92 9.87
N ALA A 284 14.63 5.65 8.64
CA ALA A 284 14.25 6.69 7.68
C ALA A 284 13.12 7.58 8.22
N LYS A 285 12.17 6.97 8.94
CA LYS A 285 11.08 7.70 9.60
C LYS A 285 11.63 8.70 10.62
N LEU A 286 12.51 8.25 11.51
CA LEU A 286 13.13 9.07 12.55
C LEU A 286 13.94 10.24 11.98
N LEU A 287 14.70 9.99 10.92
CA LEU A 287 15.65 10.98 10.37
C LEU A 287 15.02 11.99 9.41
N TYR A 288 14.06 11.58 8.58
CA TYR A 288 13.66 12.37 7.41
C TYR A 288 12.17 12.67 7.30
N THR A 289 11.30 11.81 7.82
CA THR A 289 9.85 11.90 7.48
C THR A 289 8.92 12.20 8.65
N GLY A 290 9.35 11.95 9.89
CA GLY A 290 8.55 12.17 11.09
C GLY A 290 7.28 11.31 11.18
N ASP A 291 6.30 11.76 11.97
CA ASP A 291 5.10 10.98 12.35
C ASP A 291 3.82 11.27 11.53
N ASN A 292 3.88 12.12 10.49
CA ASN A 292 2.70 12.47 9.70
C ASN A 292 2.03 11.25 9.05
N ARG A 293 0.71 11.09 9.11
CA ARG A 293 0.06 9.89 8.56
C ARG A 293 -0.43 10.13 7.13
N SER A 294 0.44 9.92 6.12
CA SER A 294 0.06 9.95 4.69
C SER A 294 0.80 8.88 3.86
N HIS A 295 0.23 8.53 2.70
CA HIS A 295 0.83 7.55 1.77
C HIS A 295 2.12 8.08 1.15
N GLY A 296 2.12 9.35 0.74
CA GLY A 296 3.30 10.08 0.31
C GLY A 296 4.45 9.95 1.30
N ARG A 297 4.21 10.20 2.60
CA ARG A 297 5.25 10.04 3.64
C ARG A 297 5.80 8.61 3.67
N LYS A 298 4.94 7.59 3.63
CA LYS A 298 5.39 6.18 3.67
C LYS A 298 6.23 5.82 2.44
N LEU A 299 5.94 6.43 1.29
CA LEU A 299 6.72 6.25 0.08
C LEU A 299 8.05 7.01 0.12
N ARG A 300 8.11 8.20 0.73
CA ARG A 300 9.38 8.89 1.06
C ARG A 300 10.25 8.03 1.98
N GLU A 301 9.64 7.46 3.03
CA GLU A 301 10.31 6.57 3.97
C GLU A 301 10.93 5.36 3.27
N LEU A 302 10.22 4.75 2.32
CA LEU A 302 10.73 3.66 1.49
C LEU A 302 11.97 4.08 0.68
N LEU A 303 11.93 5.24 0.01
CA LEU A 303 13.05 5.73 -0.79
C LEU A 303 14.31 5.95 0.07
N TYR A 304 14.17 6.62 1.22
CA TYR A 304 15.29 6.80 2.15
C TYR A 304 15.75 5.46 2.74
N ALA A 305 14.85 4.54 3.07
CA ALA A 305 15.22 3.25 3.63
C ALA A 305 16.10 2.44 2.67
N VAL A 306 15.76 2.42 1.37
CA VAL A 306 16.56 1.74 0.34
C VAL A 306 17.95 2.38 0.22
N GLU A 307 18.02 3.71 0.18
CA GLU A 307 19.30 4.41 0.06
C GLU A 307 20.16 4.27 1.33
N LEU A 308 19.57 4.38 2.52
CA LEU A 308 20.24 4.17 3.82
C LEU A 308 20.85 2.79 3.91
N ASP A 309 20.06 1.76 3.58
CA ASP A 309 20.49 0.37 3.68
C ASP A 309 21.70 0.08 2.79
N ARG A 310 21.67 0.62 1.57
CA ARG A 310 22.77 0.49 0.62
C ARG A 310 24.00 1.29 1.02
N THR A 311 23.80 2.53 1.47
CA THR A 311 24.90 3.47 1.72
C THR A 311 25.62 3.15 3.03
N LEU A 312 24.87 2.86 4.10
CA LEU A 312 25.42 2.63 5.43
C LEU A 312 25.69 1.14 5.69
N GLY A 313 24.95 0.24 5.05
CA GLY A 313 24.98 -1.19 5.34
C GLY A 313 24.27 -1.55 6.64
N LYS A 314 23.95 -2.84 6.79
CA LYS A 314 23.12 -3.38 7.89
C LYS A 314 23.62 -3.02 9.29
N ALA A 315 24.92 -3.16 9.53
CA ALA A 315 25.51 -2.92 10.84
C ALA A 315 25.34 -1.46 11.28
N ARG A 316 25.59 -0.51 10.37
CA ARG A 316 25.49 0.91 10.67
C ARG A 316 24.04 1.37 10.77
N VAL A 317 23.14 0.87 9.92
CA VAL A 317 21.69 1.11 10.05
C VAL A 317 21.18 0.67 11.41
N LEU A 318 21.50 -0.56 11.83
CA LEU A 318 21.07 -1.08 13.12
C LEU A 318 21.66 -0.28 14.28
N ASN A 319 22.93 0.10 14.20
CA ASN A 319 23.60 0.92 15.21
C ASN A 319 22.94 2.30 15.35
N PHE A 320 22.66 2.96 14.23
CA PHE A 320 21.95 4.24 14.21
C PHE A 320 20.53 4.12 14.76
N TYR A 321 19.81 3.08 14.37
CA TYR A 321 18.48 2.81 14.89
C TYR A 321 18.51 2.63 16.42
N LEU A 322 19.38 1.75 16.93
CA LEU A 322 19.50 1.50 18.37
C LEU A 322 19.92 2.76 19.14
N ALA A 323 20.73 3.63 18.55
CA ALA A 323 21.14 4.89 19.17
C ALA A 323 20.02 5.93 19.25
N MET A 324 19.08 5.93 18.31
CA MET A 324 18.08 7.02 18.19
C MET A 324 16.63 6.59 18.45
N ALA A 325 16.35 5.28 18.45
CA ALA A 325 14.99 4.79 18.64
C ALA A 325 14.41 5.33 19.96
N PRO A 326 13.13 5.76 19.98
CA PRO A 326 12.46 6.14 21.21
C PRO A 326 12.06 4.90 21.99
N TRP A 327 12.46 4.81 23.26
CA TRP A 327 12.15 3.68 24.15
C TRP A 327 11.11 4.03 25.22
N GLY A 328 10.32 5.09 24.99
CA GLY A 328 9.33 5.61 25.94
C GLY A 328 9.97 6.43 27.06
N ASP A 329 9.15 7.12 27.86
CA ASP A 329 9.59 8.03 28.94
C ASP A 329 10.69 9.03 28.53
N GLY A 330 10.60 9.55 27.31
CA GLY A 330 11.59 10.48 26.75
C GLY A 330 12.98 9.88 26.50
N GLN A 331 13.17 8.57 26.66
CA GLN A 331 14.46 7.90 26.47
C GLN A 331 14.78 7.79 24.97
N CYS A 332 15.78 8.54 24.51
CA CYS A 332 16.36 8.37 23.19
C CYS A 332 17.55 7.41 23.25
N GLY A 333 17.43 6.30 22.54
CA GLY A 333 18.50 5.33 22.37
C GLY A 333 18.58 4.26 23.45
N ALA A 334 19.13 3.12 23.05
CA ALA A 334 19.22 1.92 23.88
C ALA A 334 20.09 2.10 25.12
N HIS A 335 21.15 2.91 25.04
CA HIS A 335 22.02 3.21 26.20
C HIS A 335 21.25 3.92 27.32
N ALA A 336 20.50 4.95 26.97
CA ALA A 336 19.65 5.64 27.92
C ALA A 336 18.58 4.71 28.48
N ALA A 337 17.90 3.95 27.61
CA ALA A 337 16.85 3.02 28.01
C ALA A 337 17.34 1.91 28.97
N ALA A 338 18.48 1.27 28.69
CA ALA A 338 19.04 0.23 29.54
C ALA A 338 19.41 0.76 30.93
N ARG A 339 20.02 1.95 31.00
CA ARG A 339 20.32 2.61 32.28
C ARG A 339 19.05 3.00 33.02
N HIS A 340 18.07 3.52 32.30
CA HIS A 340 16.84 4.03 32.89
C HIS A 340 15.92 2.91 33.43
N TYR A 341 15.76 1.80 32.70
CA TYR A 341 14.85 0.73 33.09
C TYR A 341 15.49 -0.42 33.88
N LEU A 342 16.79 -0.65 33.69
CA LEU A 342 17.47 -1.86 34.18
C LEU A 342 18.72 -1.55 35.04
N ASP A 343 19.09 -0.28 35.18
CA ASP A 343 20.32 0.19 35.85
C ASP A 343 21.61 -0.49 35.33
N LYS A 344 21.64 -0.82 34.04
CA LYS A 344 22.74 -1.58 33.43
C LYS A 344 23.27 -0.93 32.16
N PRO A 345 24.57 -1.08 31.85
CA PRO A 345 25.03 -0.82 30.51
C PRO A 345 24.41 -1.84 29.54
N VAL A 346 24.18 -1.41 28.29
CA VAL A 346 23.55 -2.26 27.26
C VAL A 346 24.35 -3.54 27.01
N SER A 347 25.68 -3.45 27.09
CA SER A 347 26.61 -4.57 26.91
C SER A 347 26.45 -5.68 27.95
N GLU A 348 25.87 -5.39 29.13
CA GLU A 348 25.68 -6.33 30.23
C GLU A 348 24.25 -6.87 30.35
N LEU A 349 23.37 -6.52 29.40
CA LEU A 349 22.01 -7.04 29.41
C LEU A 349 22.00 -8.55 29.22
N SER A 350 21.26 -9.24 30.08
CA SER A 350 20.95 -10.65 29.88
C SER A 350 20.04 -10.84 28.65
N PRO A 351 19.96 -12.06 28.07
CA PRO A 351 19.06 -12.32 26.95
C PRO A 351 17.61 -11.93 27.23
N MET A 352 17.13 -12.18 28.45
CA MET A 352 15.75 -11.89 28.84
C MET A 352 15.51 -10.38 29.00
N GLU A 353 16.45 -9.66 29.59
CA GLU A 353 16.39 -8.19 29.70
C GLU A 353 16.39 -7.53 28.32
N ALA A 354 17.24 -8.01 27.41
CA ALA A 354 17.28 -7.54 26.03
C ALA A 354 15.97 -7.81 25.28
N VAL A 355 15.39 -9.00 25.45
CA VAL A 355 14.08 -9.37 24.86
C VAL A 355 12.98 -8.46 25.37
N TRP A 356 12.87 -8.27 26.69
CA TRP A 356 11.86 -7.39 27.26
C TRP A 356 12.04 -5.95 26.80
N LEU A 357 13.27 -5.42 26.85
CA LEU A 357 13.55 -4.06 26.40
C LEU A 357 13.10 -3.88 24.94
N ALA A 358 13.44 -4.82 24.06
CA ALA A 358 13.02 -4.81 22.65
C ALA A 358 11.49 -4.84 22.46
N THR A 359 10.72 -5.44 23.38
CA THR A 359 9.25 -5.41 23.29
C THR A 359 8.66 -4.01 23.43
N LEU A 360 9.35 -3.08 24.09
CA LEU A 360 8.89 -1.71 24.25
C LEU A 360 8.81 -0.98 22.90
N LEU A 361 9.67 -1.31 21.93
CA LEU A 361 9.76 -0.58 20.66
C LEU A 361 8.48 -0.62 19.82
N HIS A 362 7.65 -1.66 19.96
CA HIS A 362 6.42 -1.81 19.21
C HIS A 362 5.49 -0.60 19.40
N ASN A 363 5.33 -0.16 20.66
CA ASN A 363 4.63 1.06 21.03
C ASN A 363 5.02 1.44 22.48
N PRO A 364 6.11 2.22 22.66
CA PRO A 364 6.70 2.38 23.98
C PRO A 364 5.75 2.94 25.02
N ASP A 365 4.98 3.98 24.67
CA ASP A 365 4.03 4.61 25.59
C ASP A 365 2.88 3.67 25.97
N ARG A 366 2.38 2.86 25.03
CA ARG A 366 1.33 1.88 25.31
C ARG A 366 1.83 0.77 26.22
N GLU A 367 3.02 0.23 25.94
CA GLU A 367 3.62 -0.84 26.74
C GLU A 367 3.91 -0.36 28.17
N LEU A 368 4.46 0.85 28.33
CA LEU A 368 4.66 1.46 29.65
C LEU A 368 3.34 1.73 30.38
N ALA A 369 2.32 2.24 29.70
CA ALA A 369 1.01 2.46 30.31
C ALA A 369 0.33 1.14 30.75
N GLN A 370 0.51 0.06 29.99
CA GLN A 370 0.04 -1.26 30.38
C GLN A 370 0.79 -1.77 31.62
N LEU A 371 2.11 -1.62 31.64
CA LEU A 371 2.94 -1.97 32.79
C LEU A 371 2.56 -1.18 34.05
N ALA A 372 2.31 0.13 33.90
CA ALA A 372 1.91 1.01 35.01
C ALA A 372 0.55 0.63 35.63
N ARG A 373 -0.43 0.25 34.78
CA ARG A 373 -1.78 -0.11 35.24
C ARG A 373 -1.84 -1.51 35.84
N GLY A 374 -1.20 -2.49 35.21
CA GLY A 374 -1.33 -3.90 35.55
C GLY A 374 -0.19 -4.44 36.42
N GLY A 375 0.93 -3.72 36.53
CA GLY A 375 2.17 -4.23 37.13
C GLY A 375 2.79 -5.40 36.36
N GLN A 376 2.30 -5.69 35.15
CA GLN A 376 2.67 -6.83 34.33
C GLN A 376 2.97 -6.40 32.90
N VAL A 377 3.94 -7.08 32.29
CA VAL A 377 4.31 -6.90 30.88
C VAL A 377 3.33 -7.64 29.97
N ASN A 378 3.36 -7.33 28.68
CA ASN A 378 2.72 -8.16 27.67
C ASN A 378 3.50 -9.49 27.50
N VAL A 379 3.16 -10.49 28.32
CA VAL A 379 3.87 -11.79 28.35
C VAL A 379 3.82 -12.47 26.99
N GLU A 380 2.69 -12.40 26.26
CA GLU A 380 2.57 -13.00 24.93
C GLU A 380 3.59 -12.41 23.96
N ARG A 381 3.76 -11.09 23.97
CA ARG A 381 4.75 -10.40 23.14
C ARG A 381 6.18 -10.76 23.55
N VAL A 382 6.46 -10.82 24.85
CA VAL A 382 7.78 -11.19 25.39
C VAL A 382 8.16 -12.62 25.00
N VAL A 383 7.24 -13.57 25.15
CA VAL A 383 7.42 -14.97 24.72
C VAL A 383 7.62 -15.06 23.22
N TRP A 384 6.83 -14.31 22.43
CA TRP A 384 7.00 -14.27 20.98
C TRP A 384 8.40 -13.77 20.59
N VAL A 385 8.88 -12.65 21.14
CA VAL A 385 10.22 -12.13 20.80
C VAL A 385 11.32 -13.11 21.24
N ALA A 386 11.19 -13.73 22.42
CA ALA A 386 12.10 -14.78 22.86
C ALA A 386 12.14 -15.97 21.88
N ASP A 387 10.99 -16.40 21.38
CA ASP A 387 10.90 -17.50 20.41
C ASP A 387 11.53 -17.13 19.06
N GLN A 388 11.51 -15.85 18.69
CA GLN A 388 12.09 -15.35 17.44
C GLN A 388 13.59 -15.03 17.54
N LEU A 389 14.17 -15.00 18.74
CA LEU A 389 15.58 -14.67 18.95
C LEU A 389 16.54 -15.66 18.23
N ARG A 390 17.48 -15.14 17.43
CA ARG A 390 18.48 -15.92 16.68
C ARG A 390 19.87 -15.24 16.70
N PRO A 391 20.98 -16.00 16.59
CA PRO A 391 21.07 -17.44 16.78
C PRO A 391 21.04 -17.80 18.28
N VAL A 392 20.31 -18.85 18.64
CA VAL A 392 20.19 -19.38 20.02
C VAL A 392 20.00 -20.89 19.92
N SER A 393 20.72 -21.68 20.71
CA SER A 393 20.57 -23.15 20.73
C SER A 393 19.19 -23.56 21.25
N ARG A 394 18.75 -24.79 20.97
CA ARG A 394 17.45 -25.29 21.48
C ARG A 394 17.35 -25.22 23.00
N ARG A 395 18.41 -25.62 23.72
CA ARG A 395 18.43 -25.60 25.19
C ARG A 395 18.32 -24.18 25.75
N GLU A 396 19.07 -23.23 25.17
CA GLU A 396 18.99 -21.82 25.58
C GLU A 396 17.62 -21.23 25.26
N ARG A 397 17.02 -21.58 24.11
CA ARG A 397 15.66 -21.16 23.75
C ARG A 397 14.64 -21.66 24.76
N ASP A 398 14.67 -22.95 25.11
CA ASP A 398 13.74 -23.52 26.09
C ASP A 398 13.86 -22.85 27.47
N ALA A 399 15.10 -22.53 27.89
CA ALA A 399 15.33 -21.79 29.13
C ALA A 399 14.81 -20.35 29.03
N LEU A 400 15.03 -19.67 27.90
CA LEU A 400 14.58 -18.31 27.66
C LEU A 400 13.05 -18.21 27.61
N LEU A 401 12.36 -19.15 26.96
CA LEU A 401 10.89 -19.18 26.92
C LEU A 401 10.28 -19.38 28.30
N LYS A 402 10.83 -20.28 29.12
CA LYS A 402 10.41 -20.45 30.52
C LYS A 402 10.63 -19.18 31.36
N ALA A 403 11.71 -18.44 31.09
CA ALA A 403 11.98 -17.17 31.75
C ALA A 403 11.00 -16.08 31.29
N ALA A 404 10.68 -16.04 29.99
CA ALA A 404 9.75 -15.08 29.38
C ALA A 404 8.33 -15.20 29.97
N GLU A 405 7.83 -16.41 30.16
CA GLU A 405 6.50 -16.68 30.77
C GLU A 405 6.35 -16.11 32.18
N ARG A 406 7.46 -15.92 32.89
CA ARG A 406 7.50 -15.46 34.29
C ARG A 406 8.19 -14.12 34.44
N TRP A 407 8.47 -13.44 33.33
CA TRP A 407 9.27 -12.23 33.34
C TRP A 407 8.52 -11.11 34.07
N ALA A 408 9.20 -10.52 35.05
CA ALA A 408 8.78 -9.30 35.71
C ALA A 408 9.94 -8.30 35.64
N PRO A 409 9.72 -7.08 35.15
CA PRO A 409 10.78 -6.09 35.04
C PRO A 409 11.20 -5.61 36.44
N PRO A 410 12.42 -5.05 36.58
CA PRO A 410 12.88 -4.51 37.85
C PRO A 410 11.95 -3.43 38.42
N ARG A 411 11.99 -3.22 39.74
CA ARG A 411 11.17 -2.18 40.41
C ARG A 411 11.33 -0.79 39.79
N GLN A 412 12.54 -0.47 39.32
CA GLN A 412 12.83 0.78 38.65
C GLN A 412 11.97 0.99 37.40
N ALA A 413 11.88 -0.01 36.52
CA ALA A 413 11.03 0.05 35.34
C ALA A 413 9.54 0.25 35.69
N LEU A 414 9.06 -0.37 36.77
CA LEU A 414 7.71 -0.13 37.28
C LEU A 414 7.53 1.32 37.74
N THR A 415 8.50 1.87 38.47
CA THR A 415 8.48 3.27 38.93
C THR A 415 8.46 4.24 37.75
N SER A 416 9.31 4.04 36.74
CA SER A 416 9.32 4.85 35.52
C SER A 416 7.98 4.80 34.79
N ALA A 417 7.42 3.60 34.60
CA ALA A 417 6.11 3.42 33.96
C ALA A 417 5.00 4.18 34.71
N MET A 418 4.99 4.14 36.04
CA MET A 418 4.01 4.88 36.86
C MET A 418 4.18 6.40 36.72
N ALA A 419 5.42 6.90 36.64
CA ALA A 419 5.69 8.32 36.44
C ALA A 419 5.16 8.83 35.08
N VAL A 420 5.38 8.06 34.01
CA VAL A 420 4.82 8.36 32.67
C VAL A 420 3.30 8.41 32.70
N SER A 421 2.66 7.40 33.29
CA SER A 421 1.19 7.35 33.36
C SER A 421 0.60 8.54 34.14
N ALA A 422 1.28 8.99 35.20
CA ALA A 422 0.86 10.16 35.96
C ALA A 422 0.99 11.46 35.14
N SER A 423 2.09 11.62 34.39
CA SER A 423 2.33 12.77 33.51
C SER A 423 1.28 12.85 32.38
N GLN A 424 1.01 11.73 31.71
CA GLN A 424 0.00 11.67 30.65
C GLN A 424 -1.42 11.98 31.16
N ALA A 425 -1.76 11.51 32.37
CA ALA A 425 -3.04 11.83 33.02
C ALA A 425 -3.16 13.30 33.45
N ALA A 426 -2.03 14.00 33.60
CA ALA A 426 -1.99 15.44 33.89
C ALA A 426 -2.04 16.29 32.62
N ALA A 427 -1.43 15.84 31.52
CA ALA A 427 -1.44 16.54 30.23
C ALA A 427 -2.74 16.38 29.42
N GLY A 428 -3.56 15.38 29.75
CA GLY A 428 -4.88 15.13 29.15
C GLY A 428 -6.05 15.85 29.84
N ARG A 429 -5.78 16.74 30.81
CA ARG A 429 -6.74 17.67 31.42
C ARG A 429 -6.39 19.08 31.01
#